data_AF-A0A1Q4URI3-F1
#
_entry.id   AF-A0A1Q4URI3-F1
#
_cell.length_a   1.000
_cell.length_b   1.000
_cell.length_c   1.000
_cell.angle_alpha   90.00
_cell.angle_beta   90.00
_cell.angle_gamma   90.00
#
_symmetry.space_group_name_H-M   'P 1'
#
loop_
_entity.id
_entity.type
_entity.pdbx_description
1 polymer ?
#
loop_
_entity_poly.entity_id
_entity_poly.type
_entity_poly.pdbx_seq_one_letter_code
_entity_poly.pdbx_strand_id
1 'polypeptide(L)'
;MILALIVALGLVITGVYGGEWVAGCTSATCNAVRSLQWETLTAGFLGLAGGVAVIVMTRYQLHESREAEAKVELADVDALILAYEHCRKTVVDTAFWAIGYVKADDPVTAGIANKQIENAVSTDRPEKLFNAVQAQYRLPIWLRGAAWQVEQAIDICGHGRFGVLPENTHYTNVESTRQFLQYSCQELEKAVENLKGQRERFAEILLKR
;
A
#
# COMPACT_ATOMS: atom_id res chain seq x y z
N MET A 1 -15.53 -26.11 6.24
CA MET A 1 -15.20 -27.06 5.15
C MET A 1 -14.83 -28.44 5.69
N ILE A 2 -13.83 -28.55 6.57
CA ILE A 2 -13.42 -29.83 7.19
C ILE A 2 -14.60 -30.53 7.90
N LEU A 3 -15.39 -29.80 8.69
CA LEU A 3 -16.57 -30.37 9.38
C LEU A 3 -17.62 -30.94 8.40
N ALA A 4 -17.90 -30.25 7.29
CA ALA A 4 -18.87 -30.70 6.29
C ALA A 4 -18.37 -31.94 5.52
N LEU A 5 -17.07 -31.98 5.21
CA LEU A 5 -16.42 -33.16 4.64
C LEU A 5 -16.46 -34.35 5.61
N ILE A 6 -16.17 -34.13 6.90
CA ILE A 6 -16.23 -35.17 7.93
C ILE A 6 -17.66 -35.69 8.10
N VAL A 7 -18.67 -34.81 8.11
CA VAL A 7 -20.09 -35.20 8.21
C VAL A 7 -20.53 -35.96 6.97
N ALA A 8 -20.15 -35.51 5.76
CA ALA A 8 -20.47 -36.22 4.53
C ALA A 8 -19.79 -37.61 4.47
N LEU A 9 -18.51 -37.69 4.85
CA LEU A 9 -17.77 -38.95 4.92
C LEU A 9 -18.38 -39.89 5.97
N GLY A 10 -18.75 -39.35 7.13
CA GLY A 10 -19.43 -40.08 8.20
C GLY A 10 -20.78 -40.64 7.76
N LEU A 11 -21.59 -39.85 7.04
CA LEU A 11 -22.87 -40.28 6.48
C LEU A 11 -22.71 -41.37 5.41
N VAL A 12 -21.69 -41.26 4.55
CA VAL A 12 -21.34 -42.30 3.57
C VAL A 12 -20.94 -43.60 4.29
N ILE A 13 -20.08 -43.53 5.30
CA ILE A 13 -19.65 -44.70 6.08
C ILE A 13 -20.85 -45.35 6.77
N THR A 14 -21.71 -44.56 7.43
CA THR A 14 -22.92 -45.09 8.08
C THR A 14 -23.94 -45.65 7.09
N GLY A 15 -24.03 -45.11 5.87
CA GLY A 15 -24.93 -45.63 4.85
C GLY A 15 -24.46 -46.92 4.20
N VAL A 16 -23.15 -47.02 3.93
CA VAL A 16 -22.52 -48.22 3.33
C VAL A 16 -22.47 -49.38 4.33
N TYR A 17 -22.07 -49.11 5.58
CA TYR A 17 -21.93 -50.14 6.62
C TYR A 17 -23.14 -50.27 7.55
N GLY A 18 -24.11 -49.36 7.49
CA GLY A 18 -25.28 -49.36 8.38
C GLY A 18 -26.15 -50.61 8.25
N GLY A 19 -26.22 -51.20 7.06
CA GLY A 19 -26.93 -52.47 6.85
C GLY A 19 -26.31 -53.65 7.61
N GLU A 20 -24.99 -53.63 7.80
CA GLU A 20 -24.24 -54.66 8.55
C GLU A 20 -24.31 -54.40 10.06
N TRP A 21 -24.30 -53.13 10.49
CA TRP A 21 -24.32 -52.75 11.90
C TRP A 21 -25.68 -52.95 12.57
N VAL A 22 -26.74 -53.01 11.77
CA VAL A 22 -28.14 -53.13 12.22
C VAL A 22 -28.71 -54.53 11.92
N ALA A 23 -27.84 -55.48 11.54
CA ALA A 23 -28.23 -56.86 11.25
C ALA A 23 -28.89 -57.52 12.47
N GLY A 24 -30.16 -57.91 12.33
CA GLY A 24 -30.95 -58.56 13.38
C GLY A 24 -31.81 -57.63 14.25
N CYS A 25 -31.70 -56.31 14.10
CA CYS A 25 -32.53 -55.35 14.85
C CYS A 25 -33.87 -55.10 14.12
N THR A 26 -34.99 -55.24 14.83
CA THR A 26 -36.37 -55.04 14.32
C THR A 26 -37.05 -53.77 14.85
N SER A 27 -36.35 -52.94 15.62
CA SER A 27 -36.91 -51.70 16.14
C SER A 27 -37.25 -50.71 15.01
N ALA A 28 -38.18 -49.79 15.29
CA ALA A 28 -38.61 -48.78 14.32
C ALA A 28 -37.43 -47.93 13.79
N THR A 29 -36.44 -47.64 14.63
CA THR A 29 -35.23 -46.89 14.24
C THR A 29 -34.32 -47.71 13.32
N CYS A 30 -34.19 -49.01 13.56
CA CYS A 30 -33.40 -49.92 12.73
C CYS A 30 -34.00 -50.11 11.33
N ASN A 31 -35.33 -50.20 11.25
CA ASN A 31 -36.04 -50.26 9.97
C ASN A 31 -35.99 -48.93 9.19
N ALA A 32 -36.00 -47.79 9.90
CA ALA A 32 -35.81 -46.47 9.29
C ALA A 32 -34.41 -46.33 8.66
N VAL A 33 -33.36 -46.79 9.35
CA VAL A 33 -31.98 -46.81 8.81
C VAL A 33 -31.86 -47.72 7.58
N ARG A 34 -32.53 -48.86 7.57
CA ARG A 34 -32.54 -49.80 6.42
C ARG A 34 -33.33 -49.31 5.21
N SER A 35 -34.35 -48.48 5.41
CA SER A 35 -35.23 -47.97 4.35
C SER A 35 -34.77 -46.64 3.74
N LEU A 36 -33.73 -46.02 4.30
CA LEU A 36 -33.13 -44.82 3.76
C LEU A 36 -32.35 -45.11 2.45
N GLN A 37 -32.63 -44.33 1.40
CA GLN A 37 -31.87 -44.35 0.15
C GLN A 37 -30.52 -43.62 0.34
N TRP A 38 -29.58 -44.30 1.00
CA TRP A 38 -28.28 -43.75 1.35
C TRP A 38 -27.49 -43.24 0.14
N GLU A 39 -27.58 -43.92 -1.00
CA GLU A 39 -26.93 -43.50 -2.26
C GLU A 39 -27.43 -42.13 -2.74
N THR A 40 -28.73 -41.86 -2.60
CA THR A 40 -29.33 -40.59 -3.01
C THR A 40 -28.97 -39.46 -2.04
N LEU A 41 -28.93 -39.76 -0.73
CA LEU A 41 -28.48 -38.82 0.29
C LEU A 41 -26.99 -38.47 0.13
N THR A 42 -26.13 -39.46 -0.09
CA THR A 42 -24.69 -39.24 -0.26
C THR A 42 -24.39 -38.49 -1.55
N ALA A 43 -25.07 -38.81 -2.66
CA ALA A 43 -24.98 -38.04 -3.90
C ALA A 43 -25.43 -36.58 -3.69
N GLY A 44 -26.52 -36.35 -2.95
CA GLY A 44 -26.99 -35.00 -2.59
C GLY A 44 -26.00 -34.22 -1.74
N PHE A 45 -25.42 -34.84 -0.72
CA PHE A 45 -24.42 -34.20 0.14
C PHE A 45 -23.09 -33.93 -0.57
N LEU A 46 -22.62 -34.84 -1.42
CA LEU A 46 -21.44 -34.62 -2.25
C LEU A 46 -21.68 -33.52 -3.28
N GLY A 47 -22.89 -33.45 -3.86
CA GLY A 47 -23.30 -32.34 -4.72
C GLY A 47 -23.28 -30.99 -4.00
N LEU A 48 -23.83 -30.92 -2.78
CA LEU A 48 -23.78 -29.72 -1.94
C LEU A 48 -22.36 -29.35 -1.52
N ALA A 49 -21.55 -30.33 -1.12
CA ALA A 49 -20.15 -30.11 -0.74
C ALA A 49 -19.32 -29.58 -1.93
N GLY A 50 -19.53 -30.16 -3.13
CA GLY A 50 -18.96 -29.66 -4.37
C GLY A 50 -19.40 -28.24 -4.69
N GLY A 51 -20.70 -27.94 -4.57
CA GLY A 51 -21.23 -26.60 -4.77
C GLY A 51 -20.63 -25.56 -3.80
N VAL A 52 -20.52 -25.89 -2.51
CA VAL A 52 -19.89 -25.02 -1.51
C VAL A 52 -18.40 -24.83 -1.80
N ALA A 53 -17.68 -25.89 -2.17
CA ALA A 53 -16.27 -25.81 -2.52
C ALA A 53 -16.05 -24.89 -3.73
N VAL A 54 -16.89 -25.00 -4.77
CA VAL A 54 -16.86 -24.10 -5.93
C VAL A 54 -17.11 -22.66 -5.49
N ILE A 55 -18.15 -22.39 -4.67
CA ILE A 55 -18.43 -21.02 -4.19
C ILE A 55 -17.23 -20.44 -3.43
N VAL A 56 -16.58 -21.22 -2.56
CA VAL A 56 -15.40 -20.76 -1.80
C VAL A 56 -14.23 -20.48 -2.74
N MET A 57 -13.94 -21.37 -3.68
CA MET A 57 -12.85 -21.19 -4.64
C MET A 57 -13.11 -20.00 -5.57
N THR A 58 -14.35 -19.81 -6.02
CA THR A 58 -14.73 -18.64 -6.83
C THR A 58 -14.58 -17.36 -6.03
N ARG A 59 -14.96 -17.33 -4.74
CA ARG A 59 -14.73 -16.17 -3.87
C ARG A 59 -13.25 -15.86 -3.72
N TYR A 60 -12.41 -16.88 -3.59
CA TYR A 60 -10.96 -16.71 -3.51
C TYR A 60 -10.39 -16.15 -4.81
N GLN A 61 -10.76 -16.71 -5.96
CA GLN A 61 -10.34 -16.22 -7.28
C GLN A 61 -10.78 -14.77 -7.52
N LEU A 62 -12.00 -14.41 -7.13
CA LEU A 62 -12.50 -13.03 -7.24
C LEU A 62 -11.69 -12.07 -6.35
N HIS A 63 -11.30 -12.50 -5.15
CA HIS A 63 -10.48 -11.70 -4.26
C HIS A 63 -9.08 -11.46 -4.86
N GLU A 64 -8.43 -12.51 -5.37
CA GLU A 64 -7.11 -12.38 -6.02
C GLU A 64 -7.17 -11.49 -7.28
N SER A 65 -8.23 -11.62 -8.09
CA SER A 65 -8.42 -10.76 -9.26
C SER A 65 -8.53 -9.27 -8.88
N ARG A 66 -9.28 -8.96 -7.81
CA ARG A 66 -9.43 -7.59 -7.30
C ARG A 66 -8.12 -7.02 -6.76
N GLU A 67 -7.34 -7.84 -6.07
CA GLU A 67 -6.00 -7.42 -5.62
C GLU A 67 -5.08 -7.11 -6.80
N ALA A 68 -5.10 -7.94 -7.85
CA ALA A 68 -4.29 -7.71 -9.04
C ALA A 68 -4.71 -6.42 -9.76
N GLU A 69 -6.02 -6.19 -9.94
CA GLU A 69 -6.54 -4.96 -10.54
C GLU A 69 -6.18 -3.71 -9.73
N ALA A 70 -6.33 -3.76 -8.40
CA ALA A 70 -5.96 -2.66 -7.52
C ALA A 70 -4.46 -2.33 -7.60
N LYS A 71 -3.60 -3.35 -7.67
CA LYS A 71 -2.14 -3.17 -7.84
C LYS A 71 -1.79 -2.51 -9.18
N VAL A 72 -2.46 -2.89 -10.26
CA VAL A 72 -2.25 -2.27 -11.58
C VAL A 72 -2.70 -0.81 -11.57
N GLU A 73 -3.84 -0.50 -10.97
CA GLU A 73 -4.36 0.87 -10.89
C GLU A 73 -3.48 1.79 -10.02
N LEU A 74 -2.79 1.23 -9.03
CA LEU A 74 -1.88 1.96 -8.14
C LEU A 74 -0.42 1.98 -8.60
N ALA A 75 -0.07 1.28 -9.69
CA ALA A 75 1.32 1.09 -10.11
C ALA A 75 2.08 2.41 -10.35
N ASP A 76 1.44 3.39 -10.98
CA ASP A 76 2.05 4.70 -11.24
C ASP A 76 2.23 5.52 -9.95
N VAL A 77 1.31 5.37 -8.99
CA VAL A 77 1.40 6.01 -7.67
C VAL A 77 2.54 5.38 -6.86
N ASP A 78 2.68 4.05 -6.93
CA ASP A 78 3.77 3.32 -6.26
C ASP A 78 5.13 3.71 -6.84
N ALA A 79 5.24 3.80 -8.17
CA ALA A 79 6.45 4.29 -8.83
C ALA A 79 6.77 5.74 -8.43
N LEU A 80 5.76 6.60 -8.32
CA LEU A 80 5.92 7.97 -7.89
C LEU A 80 6.40 8.06 -6.42
N ILE A 81 5.82 7.26 -5.52
CA ILE A 81 6.23 7.20 -4.11
C ILE A 81 7.70 6.79 -4.02
N LEU A 82 8.12 5.74 -4.72
CA LEU A 82 9.51 5.29 -4.71
C LEU A 82 10.46 6.39 -5.22
N ALA A 83 10.07 7.10 -6.28
CA ALA A 83 10.86 8.21 -6.80
C ALA A 83 10.94 9.39 -5.82
N TYR A 84 9.85 9.71 -5.12
CA TYR A 84 9.86 10.72 -4.06
C TYR A 84 10.67 10.31 -2.84
N GLU A 85 10.67 9.03 -2.45
CA GLU A 85 11.52 8.56 -1.35
C GLU A 85 13.00 8.73 -1.67
N HIS A 86 13.38 8.45 -2.91
CA HIS A 86 14.73 8.68 -3.39
C HIS A 86 15.08 10.18 -3.41
N CYS A 87 14.25 11.00 -4.04
CA CYS A 87 14.43 12.46 -4.10
C CYS A 87 14.47 13.07 -2.71
N ARG A 88 13.54 12.71 -1.82
CA ARG A 88 13.52 13.12 -0.41
C ARG A 88 14.85 12.83 0.25
N LYS A 89 15.36 11.59 0.11
CA LYS A 89 16.63 11.21 0.72
C LYS A 89 17.77 12.11 0.22
N THR A 90 17.90 12.29 -1.10
CA THR A 90 18.95 13.16 -1.67
C THR A 90 18.84 14.60 -1.17
N VAL A 91 17.64 15.17 -1.19
CA VAL A 91 17.38 16.56 -0.77
C VAL A 91 17.68 16.74 0.72
N VAL A 92 17.20 15.82 1.57
CA VAL A 92 17.40 15.86 3.02
C VAL A 92 18.89 15.70 3.38
N ASP A 93 19.57 14.71 2.80
CA ASP A 93 21.01 14.49 3.03
C ASP A 93 21.83 15.71 2.59
N THR A 94 21.49 16.30 1.44
CA THR A 94 22.15 17.51 0.92
C THR A 94 21.88 18.74 1.81
N ALA A 95 20.65 18.91 2.29
CA ALA A 95 20.28 20.01 3.17
C ALA A 95 21.00 19.90 4.53
N PHE A 96 21.05 18.71 5.13
CA PHE A 96 21.79 18.49 6.39
C PHE A 96 23.30 18.68 6.23
N TRP A 97 23.86 18.21 5.11
CA TRP A 97 25.25 18.52 4.77
C TRP A 97 25.47 20.04 4.69
N ALA A 98 24.61 20.77 3.96
CA ALA A 98 24.71 22.22 3.82
C ALA A 98 24.61 22.95 5.17
N ILE A 99 23.69 22.53 6.04
CA ILE A 99 23.52 23.07 7.39
C ILE A 99 24.82 22.99 8.20
N GLY A 100 25.52 21.84 8.15
CA GLY A 100 26.79 21.63 8.85
C GLY A 100 28.01 22.23 8.14
N TYR A 101 27.95 22.37 6.82
CA TYR A 101 29.07 22.82 5.99
C TYR A 101 29.23 24.34 5.97
N VAL A 102 28.12 25.09 5.88
CA VAL A 102 28.15 26.55 5.71
C VAL A 102 28.56 27.24 7.02
N LYS A 103 29.56 28.11 6.94
CA LYS A 103 29.98 28.98 8.05
C LYS A 103 29.35 30.36 7.91
N ALA A 104 29.18 31.05 9.04
CA ALA A 104 28.47 32.32 9.12
C ALA A 104 29.02 33.43 8.19
N ASP A 105 30.34 33.45 8.00
CA ASP A 105 31.04 34.51 7.26
C ASP A 105 31.75 33.98 6.00
N ASP A 106 31.33 32.83 5.48
CA ASP A 106 31.98 32.19 4.34
C ASP A 106 31.05 32.14 3.11
N PRO A 107 31.06 33.18 2.25
CA PRO A 107 30.20 33.26 1.07
C PRO A 107 30.52 32.17 0.04
N VAL A 108 31.75 31.63 0.04
CA VAL A 108 32.13 30.55 -0.88
C VAL A 108 31.42 29.26 -0.50
N THR A 109 31.46 28.89 0.78
CA THR A 109 30.74 27.70 1.27
C THR A 109 29.23 27.83 1.08
N ALA A 110 28.67 29.01 1.33
CA ALA A 110 27.26 29.30 1.10
C ALA A 110 26.85 29.15 -0.38
N GLY A 111 27.66 29.67 -1.30
CA GLY A 111 27.43 29.54 -2.74
C GLY A 111 27.46 28.08 -3.23
N ILE A 112 28.43 27.29 -2.75
CA ILE A 112 28.52 25.85 -3.05
C ILE A 112 27.28 25.13 -2.50
N ALA A 113 26.92 25.38 -1.24
CA ALA A 113 25.76 24.77 -0.60
C ALA A 113 24.46 25.06 -1.34
N ASN A 114 24.21 26.32 -1.69
CA ASN A 114 23.04 26.74 -2.45
C ASN A 114 22.96 26.00 -3.79
N LYS A 115 24.08 25.91 -4.52
CA LYS A 115 24.11 25.20 -5.81
C LYS A 115 23.83 23.70 -5.64
N GLN A 116 24.35 23.07 -4.59
CA GLN A 116 24.10 21.64 -4.34
C GLN A 116 22.64 21.37 -3.98
N ILE A 117 22.01 22.21 -3.14
CA ILE A 117 20.58 22.08 -2.82
C ILE A 117 19.73 22.21 -4.08
N GLU A 118 20.01 23.21 -4.93
CA GLU A 118 19.30 23.40 -6.20
C GLU A 118 19.48 22.23 -7.16
N ASN A 119 20.70 21.70 -7.26
CA ASN A 119 20.96 20.53 -8.09
C ASN A 119 20.20 19.29 -7.59
N ALA A 120 20.19 19.06 -6.27
CA ALA A 120 19.46 17.94 -5.66
C ALA A 120 17.95 18.01 -5.95
N VAL A 121 17.38 19.22 -5.82
CA VAL A 121 15.95 19.44 -6.09
C VAL A 121 15.62 19.36 -7.58
N SER A 122 16.46 19.87 -8.47
CA SER A 122 16.16 19.89 -9.91
C SER A 122 16.44 18.56 -10.62
N THR A 123 17.44 17.79 -10.17
CA THR A 123 17.88 16.57 -10.85
C THR A 123 17.00 15.37 -10.52
N ASP A 124 16.65 15.20 -9.25
CA ASP A 124 15.98 13.99 -8.77
C ASP A 124 14.44 14.12 -8.73
N ARG A 125 13.91 15.28 -9.12
CA ARG A 125 12.46 15.54 -9.13
C ARG A 125 11.74 14.67 -10.17
N PRO A 126 10.74 13.85 -9.78
CA PRO A 126 10.07 12.93 -10.69
C PRO A 126 8.93 13.60 -11.48
N GLU A 127 9.21 14.73 -12.13
CA GLU A 127 8.21 15.61 -12.77
C GLU A 127 7.33 14.85 -13.79
N LYS A 128 7.91 13.94 -14.58
CA LYS A 128 7.16 13.13 -15.55
C LYS A 128 6.14 12.21 -14.88
N LEU A 129 6.53 11.52 -13.80
CA LEU A 129 5.65 10.62 -13.06
C LEU A 129 4.59 11.41 -12.31
N PHE A 130 4.96 12.55 -11.72
CA PHE A 130 4.02 13.46 -11.07
C PHE A 130 2.93 13.90 -12.05
N ASN A 131 3.31 14.40 -13.24
CA ASN A 131 2.37 14.84 -14.26
C ASN A 131 1.46 13.69 -14.75
N ALA A 132 2.01 12.48 -14.88
CA ALA A 132 1.22 11.30 -15.23
C ALA A 132 0.15 11.00 -14.16
N VAL A 133 0.52 10.99 -12.88
CA VAL A 133 -0.41 10.78 -11.75
C VAL A 133 -1.45 11.89 -11.67
N GLN A 134 -1.08 13.16 -11.92
CA GLN A 134 -2.04 14.28 -11.91
C GLN A 134 -3.08 14.18 -13.03
N ALA A 135 -2.67 13.71 -14.21
CA ALA A 135 -3.52 13.54 -15.38
C ALA A 135 -4.50 12.36 -15.25
N GLN A 136 -4.28 11.43 -14.31
CA GLN A 136 -5.15 10.28 -14.12
C GLN A 136 -6.47 10.66 -13.42
N TYR A 137 -7.54 10.73 -14.20
CA TYR A 137 -8.91 10.97 -13.70
C TYR A 137 -9.46 9.87 -12.79
N ARG A 138 -8.91 8.66 -12.87
CA ARG A 138 -9.31 7.53 -12.02
C ARG A 138 -8.85 7.71 -10.58
N LEU A 139 -7.76 8.45 -10.37
CA LEU A 139 -7.24 8.70 -9.04
C LEU A 139 -8.05 9.80 -8.34
N PRO A 140 -8.41 9.57 -7.06
CA PRO A 140 -9.19 10.53 -6.32
C PRO A 140 -8.42 11.83 -6.10
N ILE A 141 -9.16 12.94 -6.01
CA ILE A 141 -8.59 14.30 -5.88
C ILE A 141 -7.68 14.40 -4.65
N TRP A 142 -8.03 13.75 -3.54
CA TRP A 142 -7.24 13.80 -2.31
C TRP A 142 -5.88 13.08 -2.45
N LEU A 143 -5.79 12.01 -3.25
CA LEU A 143 -4.54 11.30 -3.49
C LEU A 143 -3.62 12.14 -4.38
N ARG A 144 -4.18 12.71 -5.45
CA ARG A 144 -3.48 13.66 -6.32
C ARG A 144 -3.05 14.92 -5.56
N GLY A 145 -3.88 15.41 -4.65
CA GLY A 145 -3.57 16.52 -3.75
C GLY A 145 -2.40 16.21 -2.81
N ALA A 146 -2.33 15.00 -2.24
CA ALA A 146 -1.19 14.58 -1.44
C ALA A 146 0.11 14.53 -2.27
N ALA A 147 0.06 14.04 -3.52
CA ALA A 147 1.22 14.05 -4.40
C ALA A 147 1.68 15.49 -4.74
N TRP A 148 0.76 16.42 -4.87
CA TRP A 148 1.07 17.84 -5.07
C TRP A 148 1.68 18.49 -3.83
N GLN A 149 1.27 18.10 -2.62
CA GLN A 149 1.90 18.56 -1.38
C GLN A 149 3.38 18.15 -1.30
N VAL A 150 3.72 16.94 -1.78
CA VAL A 150 5.13 16.51 -1.86
C VAL A 150 5.91 17.41 -2.81
N GLU A 151 5.37 17.69 -4.00
CA GLU A 151 6.00 18.60 -4.96
C GLU A 151 6.25 19.99 -4.38
N GLN A 152 5.26 20.54 -3.68
CA GLN A 152 5.43 21.83 -3.02
C GLN A 152 6.51 21.79 -1.94
N ALA A 153 6.56 20.73 -1.14
CA ALA A 153 7.57 20.61 -0.09
C ALA A 153 8.98 20.49 -0.69
N ILE A 154 9.14 19.78 -1.82
CA ILE A 154 10.39 19.71 -2.57
C ILE A 154 10.81 21.12 -3.05
N ASP A 155 9.88 21.88 -3.65
CA ASP A 155 10.17 23.25 -4.10
C ASP A 155 10.56 24.18 -2.95
N ILE A 156 9.84 24.11 -1.82
CA ILE A 156 10.14 24.90 -0.61
C ILE A 156 11.56 24.61 -0.11
N CYS A 157 11.98 23.34 -0.08
CA CYS A 157 13.36 22.97 0.25
C CYS A 157 14.37 23.61 -0.72
N GLY A 158 14.06 23.62 -2.03
CA GLY A 158 14.90 24.24 -3.06
C GLY A 158 15.07 25.76 -2.92
N HIS A 159 14.13 26.43 -2.26
CA HIS A 159 14.20 27.86 -1.99
C HIS A 159 15.05 28.23 -0.77
N GLY A 160 15.53 27.27 0.01
CA GLY A 160 16.45 27.53 1.11
C GLY A 160 17.80 28.05 0.61
N ARG A 161 18.06 29.35 0.78
CA ARG A 161 19.30 30.00 0.32
C ARG A 161 20.05 30.64 1.47
N PHE A 162 21.31 30.25 1.65
CA PHE A 162 22.22 30.92 2.56
C PHE A 162 22.61 32.27 1.97
N GLY A 163 22.02 33.35 2.50
CA GLY A 163 22.25 34.73 2.07
C GLY A 163 23.53 35.33 2.68
N VAL A 164 24.69 34.75 2.35
CA VAL A 164 26.01 35.28 2.76
C VAL A 164 26.60 36.06 1.58
N LEU A 165 26.68 37.37 1.71
CA LEU A 165 27.32 38.25 0.73
C LEU A 165 28.70 38.69 1.27
N PRO A 166 29.69 38.96 0.40
CA PRO A 166 31.00 39.45 0.83
C PRO A 166 30.96 40.72 1.69
N GLU A 167 29.90 41.53 1.52
CA GLU A 167 29.70 42.81 2.20
C GLU A 167 28.72 42.72 3.38
N ASN A 168 28.04 41.58 3.56
CA ASN A 168 27.01 41.38 4.56
C ASN A 168 27.04 39.93 5.08
N THR A 169 27.94 39.66 6.01
CA THR A 169 28.09 38.37 6.68
C THR A 169 27.31 38.37 7.99
N HIS A 170 25.98 38.34 7.88
CA HIS A 170 25.12 38.30 9.06
C HIS A 170 24.89 36.85 9.48
N TYR A 171 25.51 36.45 10.59
CA TYR A 171 25.29 35.16 11.28
C TYR A 171 23.79 34.80 11.40
N THR A 172 22.93 35.78 11.62
CA THR A 172 21.47 35.63 11.70
C THR A 172 20.83 35.07 10.43
N ASN A 173 21.37 35.38 9.25
CA ASN A 173 20.87 34.88 7.98
C ASN A 173 21.23 33.41 7.76
N VAL A 174 22.41 32.99 8.22
CA VAL A 174 22.82 31.58 8.14
C VAL A 174 21.99 30.74 9.09
N GLU A 175 21.81 31.18 10.33
CA GLU A 175 21.05 30.41 11.33
C GLU A 175 19.56 30.32 11.00
N SER A 176 18.95 31.41 10.51
CA SER A 176 17.56 31.37 10.02
C SER A 176 17.39 30.43 8.82
N THR A 177 18.36 30.41 7.89
CA THR A 177 18.33 29.46 6.77
C THR A 177 18.45 28.01 7.24
N ARG A 178 19.29 27.73 8.26
CA ARG A 178 19.41 26.39 8.84
C ARG A 178 18.08 25.93 9.43
N GLN A 179 17.43 26.78 10.24
CA GLN A 179 16.14 26.48 10.84
C GLN A 179 15.07 26.26 9.76
N PHE A 180 15.05 27.11 8.73
CA PHE A 180 14.15 26.97 7.59
C PHE A 180 14.35 25.64 6.86
N LEU A 181 15.59 25.26 6.56
CA LEU A 181 15.91 23.99 5.88
C LEU A 181 15.52 22.78 6.72
N GLN A 182 15.82 22.79 8.02
CA GLN A 182 15.41 21.73 8.95
C GLN A 182 13.90 21.55 8.97
N TYR A 183 13.15 22.65 9.11
CA TYR A 183 11.69 22.63 9.08
C TYR A 183 11.16 22.11 7.74
N SER A 184 11.70 22.60 6.63
CA SER A 184 11.26 22.19 5.28
C SER A 184 11.53 20.71 5.01
N CYS A 185 12.66 20.17 5.49
CA CYS A 185 12.97 18.74 5.39
C CYS A 185 11.96 17.88 6.17
N GLN A 186 11.56 18.31 7.37
CA GLN A 186 10.53 17.63 8.15
C GLN A 186 9.16 17.67 7.47
N GLU A 187 8.79 18.81 6.86
CA GLU A 187 7.54 18.91 6.11
C GLU A 187 7.55 18.03 4.85
N LEU A 188 8.70 17.91 4.17
CA LEU A 188 8.87 16.99 3.05
C LEU A 188 8.70 15.52 3.48
N GLU A 189 9.30 15.12 4.59
CA GLU A 189 9.11 13.78 5.17
C GLU A 189 7.64 13.50 5.46
N LYS A 190 6.95 14.42 6.14
CA LYS A 190 5.52 14.29 6.46
C LYS A 190 4.66 14.21 5.20
N ALA A 191 4.97 14.99 4.16
CA ALA A 191 4.23 14.97 2.91
C ALA A 191 4.34 13.60 2.21
N VAL A 192 5.54 13.02 2.18
CA VAL A 192 5.75 11.67 1.60
C VAL A 192 5.02 10.61 2.39
N GLU A 193 5.07 10.66 3.73
CA GLU A 193 4.32 9.72 4.58
C GLU A 193 2.80 9.88 4.44
N ASN A 194 2.30 11.12 4.32
CA ASN A 194 0.89 11.36 4.03
C ASN A 194 0.48 10.75 2.67
N LEU A 195 1.29 10.91 1.62
CA LEU A 195 1.02 10.30 0.32
C LEU A 195 0.93 8.77 0.41
N LYS A 196 1.83 8.11 1.15
CA LYS A 196 1.76 6.67 1.40
C LYS A 196 0.47 6.28 2.12
N GLY A 197 0.12 7.00 3.20
CA GLY A 197 -1.12 6.76 3.93
C GLY A 197 -2.37 6.94 3.06
N GLN A 198 -2.40 7.95 2.19
CA GLN A 198 -3.48 8.11 1.23
C GLN A 198 -3.51 6.96 0.21
N ARG A 199 -2.35 6.52 -0.31
CA ARG A 199 -2.28 5.37 -1.22
C ARG A 199 -2.84 4.11 -0.58
N GLU A 200 -2.45 3.80 0.66
CA GLU A 200 -2.97 2.63 1.40
C GLU A 200 -4.48 2.71 1.60
N ARG A 201 -4.97 3.88 2.01
CA ARG A 201 -6.42 4.14 2.13
C ARG A 201 -7.14 3.92 0.81
N PHE A 202 -6.56 4.31 -0.33
CA PHE A 202 -7.16 4.08 -1.64
C PHE A 202 -7.17 2.59 -2.00
N ALA A 203 -6.07 1.88 -1.72
CA ALA A 203 -5.97 0.45 -1.94
C ALA A 203 -7.09 -0.31 -1.21
N GLU A 204 -7.36 0.03 0.06
CA GLU A 204 -8.47 -0.57 0.82
C GLU A 204 -9.84 -0.33 0.18
N ILE A 205 -10.05 0.86 -0.40
CA ILE A 205 -11.31 1.19 -1.09
C ILE A 205 -11.46 0.33 -2.36
N LEU A 206 -10.38 0.16 -3.12
CA LEU A 206 -10.38 -0.66 -4.33
C LEU A 206 -10.67 -2.14 -4.03
N LEU A 207 -10.12 -2.69 -2.94
CA LEU A 207 -10.36 -4.09 -2.55
C LEU A 207 -11.81 -4.34 -2.10
N LYS A 208 -12.49 -3.31 -1.57
CA LYS A 208 -13.88 -3.39 -1.11
C LYS A 208 -14.91 -3.18 -2.22
N ARG A 209 -14.49 -2.68 -3.39
CA ARG A 209 -15.33 -2.48 -4.57
C ARG A 209 -15.73 -3.82 -5.20
#